data_AF-A0A672KGH7-F1
#
_entry.id   AF-A0A672KGH7-F1
#
_cell.length_a   1.000
_cell.length_b   1.000
_cell.length_c   1.000
_cell.angle_alpha   90.00
_cell.angle_beta   90.00
_cell.angle_gamma   90.00
#
_symmetry.space_group_name_H-M   'P 1'
#
loop_
_entity.id
_entity.type
_entity.pdbx_description
1 polymer ?
#
loop_
_entity_poly.entity_id
_entity_poly.type
_entity_poly.pdbx_seq_one_letter_code
_entity_poly.pdbx_strand_id
1 'polypeptide(L)'
;MGVIDISLHIIHLDDLFIYWVFMHEKGHQLRDTGIESAVMTKVKGLGKFNNRVNDVADYVVPSQGGSSFSIITSMVITANQTQGRCPETDHKFKCTTDDDCMAKLDSNLGNGIITGTCLNDTSGTTGWCEIQGWCPAEDDNVTENSMKEVENFTIFIKNSILSSIKKTYCCEIVASKGYNFRFAKYYQSEDGTECRTLHKAKAIHFEIIVSGNVGRL
;
A
#
# COMPACT_ATOMS: atom_id res chain seq x y z
N MET A 1 -37.85 -59.79 4.14
CA MET A 1 -36.51 -59.44 3.62
C MET A 1 -36.30 -57.91 3.54
N GLY A 2 -36.76 -57.14 4.54
CA GLY A 2 -36.69 -55.66 4.50
C GLY A 2 -36.18 -55.02 5.80
N VAL A 3 -35.92 -55.81 6.84
CA VAL A 3 -35.42 -55.31 8.13
C VAL A 3 -33.89 -55.32 8.16
N ILE A 4 -33.25 -56.30 7.52
CA ILE A 4 -31.78 -56.47 7.52
C ILE A 4 -31.11 -55.40 6.62
N ASP A 5 -31.74 -55.03 5.51
CA ASP A 5 -31.24 -54.01 4.57
C ASP A 5 -31.35 -52.59 5.15
N ILE A 6 -32.49 -52.26 5.77
CA ILE A 6 -32.69 -50.99 6.49
C ILE A 6 -31.73 -50.87 7.67
N SER A 7 -31.53 -51.93 8.46
CA SER A 7 -30.60 -51.92 9.59
C SER A 7 -29.14 -51.75 9.16
N LEU A 8 -28.70 -52.39 8.08
CA LEU A 8 -27.32 -52.25 7.57
C LEU A 8 -27.07 -50.85 6.99
N HIS A 9 -28.07 -50.28 6.31
CA HIS A 9 -28.00 -48.92 5.77
C HIS A 9 -27.95 -47.86 6.89
N ILE A 10 -28.70 -48.04 7.97
CA ILE A 10 -28.68 -47.14 9.14
C ILE A 10 -27.32 -47.17 9.84
N ILE A 11 -26.73 -48.35 10.09
CA ILE A 11 -25.42 -48.48 10.74
C ILE A 11 -24.32 -47.80 9.91
N HIS A 12 -24.32 -47.99 8.59
CA HIS A 12 -23.32 -47.39 7.73
C HIS A 12 -23.42 -45.85 7.67
N LEU A 13 -24.64 -45.32 7.77
CA LEU A 13 -24.89 -43.88 7.84
C LEU A 13 -24.51 -43.29 9.20
N ASP A 14 -24.74 -44.02 10.30
CA ASP A 14 -24.38 -43.58 11.66
C ASP A 14 -22.86 -43.55 11.85
N ASP A 15 -22.13 -44.57 11.37
CA ASP A 15 -20.66 -44.60 11.44
C ASP A 15 -20.02 -43.51 10.57
N LEU A 16 -20.54 -43.29 9.36
CA LEU A 16 -20.09 -42.22 8.48
C LEU A 16 -20.38 -40.85 9.10
N PHE A 17 -21.54 -40.68 9.73
CA PHE A 17 -21.92 -39.44 10.39
C PHE A 17 -21.04 -39.15 11.61
N ILE A 18 -20.82 -40.15 12.47
CA ILE A 18 -19.96 -39.99 13.65
C ILE A 18 -18.53 -39.68 13.23
N TYR A 19 -17.98 -40.40 12.24
CA TYR A 19 -16.64 -40.13 11.73
C TYR A 19 -16.55 -38.73 11.10
N TRP A 20 -17.51 -38.36 10.25
CA TRP A 20 -17.53 -37.04 9.61
C TRP A 20 -17.65 -35.90 10.65
N VAL A 21 -18.56 -36.02 11.61
CA VAL A 21 -18.83 -34.95 12.58
C VAL A 21 -17.74 -34.87 13.65
N PHE A 22 -17.33 -35.99 14.25
CA PHE A 22 -16.42 -35.97 15.39
C PHE A 22 -14.95 -36.06 14.99
N MET A 23 -14.61 -36.79 13.92
CA MET A 23 -13.20 -36.94 13.50
C MET A 23 -12.81 -35.92 12.43
N HIS A 24 -13.64 -35.71 11.40
CA HIS A 24 -13.33 -34.77 10.31
C HIS A 24 -13.64 -33.32 10.70
N GLU A 25 -14.89 -33.02 11.09
CA GLU A 25 -15.31 -31.67 11.50
C GLU A 25 -14.88 -31.30 12.93
N LYS A 26 -14.43 -32.27 13.73
CA LYS A 26 -14.04 -32.07 15.14
C LYS A 26 -15.14 -31.37 15.94
N GLY A 27 -16.39 -31.76 15.76
CA GLY A 27 -17.56 -31.16 16.42
C GLY A 27 -17.55 -31.22 17.94
N HIS A 28 -16.65 -32.03 18.55
CA HIS A 28 -16.42 -32.03 19.99
C HIS A 28 -15.62 -30.81 20.48
N GLN A 29 -14.93 -30.09 19.58
CA GLN A 29 -14.09 -28.95 19.93
C GLN A 29 -14.89 -27.66 19.90
N LEU A 30 -14.84 -26.90 20.99
CA LEU A 30 -15.41 -25.55 21.05
C LEU A 30 -14.66 -24.64 20.06
N ARG A 31 -15.30 -24.29 18.95
CA ARG A 31 -14.77 -23.28 18.02
C ARG A 31 -15.14 -21.89 18.53
N ASP A 32 -14.14 -21.13 18.93
CA ASP A 32 -14.28 -19.70 19.18
C ASP A 32 -13.58 -18.94 18.05
N THR A 33 -14.37 -18.31 17.20
CA THR A 33 -13.92 -17.52 16.04
C THR A 33 -13.55 -16.08 16.42
N GLY A 34 -13.83 -15.64 17.65
CA GLY A 34 -13.49 -14.31 18.14
C GLY A 34 -12.06 -14.27 18.68
N ILE A 35 -11.08 -14.07 17.80
CA ILE A 35 -9.74 -13.67 18.25
C ILE A 35 -9.69 -12.15 18.23
N GLU A 36 -9.61 -11.54 19.41
CA GLU A 36 -9.31 -10.12 19.53
C GLU A 36 -7.80 -9.98 19.71
N SER A 37 -7.13 -9.41 18.71
CA SER A 37 -5.71 -9.12 18.77
C SER A 37 -5.46 -7.63 18.60
N ALA A 38 -4.53 -7.10 19.39
CA ALA A 38 -4.08 -5.73 19.33
C ALA A 38 -2.57 -5.73 19.07
N VAL A 39 -2.20 -5.33 17.86
CA VAL A 39 -0.80 -5.21 17.42
C VAL A 39 -0.36 -3.76 17.51
N MET A 40 0.77 -3.54 18.15
CA MET A 40 1.46 -2.25 18.20
C MET A 40 2.87 -2.41 17.65
N THR A 41 3.26 -1.47 16.80
CA THR A 41 4.56 -1.45 16.15
C THR A 41 5.31 -0.18 16.48
N LYS A 42 6.63 -0.29 16.61
CA LYS A 42 7.52 0.86 16.80
C LYS A 42 8.80 0.65 16.03
N VAL A 43 9.04 1.50 15.04
CA VAL A 43 10.28 1.50 14.27
C VAL A 43 11.32 2.38 14.97
N LYS A 44 12.59 1.98 14.89
CA LYS A 44 13.75 2.76 15.32
C LYS A 44 14.80 2.74 14.22
N GLY A 45 15.33 3.91 13.92
CA GLY A 45 16.34 4.11 12.90
C GLY A 45 16.49 5.60 12.58
N LEU A 46 17.61 5.94 11.95
CA LEU A 46 17.83 7.23 11.31
C LEU A 46 18.41 6.91 9.94
N GLY A 47 17.94 7.58 8.91
CA GLY A 47 18.49 7.40 7.57
C GLY A 47 18.71 8.72 6.87
N LYS A 48 19.56 8.70 5.84
CA LYS A 48 19.92 9.91 5.11
C LYS A 48 19.54 9.72 3.64
N PHE A 49 18.66 10.59 3.15
CA PHE A 49 18.35 10.68 1.72
C PHE A 49 18.12 12.15 1.33
N ASN A 50 18.41 12.51 0.08
CA ASN A 50 18.33 13.88 -0.43
C ASN A 50 19.09 14.91 0.43
N ASN A 51 20.27 14.51 0.91
CA ASN A 51 21.13 15.30 1.80
C ASN A 51 20.47 15.75 3.13
N ARG A 52 19.36 15.13 3.51
CA ARG A 52 18.63 15.38 4.76
C ARG A 52 18.67 14.13 5.63
N VAL A 53 18.77 14.33 6.94
CA VAL A 53 18.55 13.27 7.93
C VAL A 53 17.05 13.15 8.16
N ASN A 54 16.54 11.93 8.05
CA ASN A 54 15.12 11.61 8.17
C ASN A 54 14.95 10.64 9.34
N ASP A 55 13.92 10.89 10.14
CA ASP A 55 13.57 10.07 11.29
C ASP A 55 12.28 9.27 11.05
N VAL A 56 11.84 8.57 12.10
CA VAL A 56 10.66 7.71 12.05
C VAL A 56 9.40 8.46 11.56
N ALA A 57 9.26 9.75 11.86
CA ALA A 57 8.10 10.53 11.44
C ALA A 57 8.15 10.90 9.95
N ASP A 58 9.34 10.91 9.35
CA ASP A 58 9.52 11.22 7.93
C ASP A 58 9.29 10.00 7.03
N TYR A 59 9.74 8.81 7.45
CA TYR A 59 9.75 7.61 6.59
C TYR A 59 8.74 6.52 6.95
N VAL A 60 8.05 6.57 8.11
CA VAL A 60 7.03 5.57 8.47
C VAL A 60 5.61 6.09 8.22
N VAL A 61 4.84 5.33 7.42
CA VAL A 61 3.47 5.68 7.06
C VAL A 61 2.53 4.48 7.22
N PRO A 62 1.41 4.59 7.97
CA PRO A 62 1.07 5.68 8.88
C PRO A 62 2.01 5.69 10.10
N SER A 63 2.31 6.89 10.63
CA SER A 63 3.22 7.06 11.77
C SER A 63 2.66 6.52 13.10
N GLN A 64 1.35 6.28 13.17
CA GLN A 64 0.68 5.70 14.34
C GLN A 64 1.00 4.22 14.54
N GLY A 65 1.51 3.54 13.51
CA GLY A 65 1.76 2.10 13.52
C GLY A 65 0.47 1.28 13.53
N GLY A 66 0.56 0.06 14.06
CA GLY A 66 -0.53 -0.92 14.09
C GLY A 66 -0.09 -2.24 13.47
N SER A 67 -1.05 -3.02 12.95
CA SER A 67 -0.76 -4.25 12.22
C SER A 67 -0.28 -4.01 10.78
N SER A 68 -0.38 -2.78 10.24
CA SER A 68 0.03 -2.46 8.88
C SER A 68 0.75 -1.10 8.83
N PHE A 69 1.94 -1.07 8.24
CA PHE A 69 2.74 0.15 8.07
C PHE A 69 3.76 0.00 6.94
N SER A 70 4.23 1.12 6.41
CA SER A 70 5.20 1.18 5.32
C SER A 70 6.44 1.95 5.76
N ILE A 71 7.62 1.46 5.39
CA ILE A 71 8.90 2.16 5.55
C ILE A 71 9.36 2.65 4.18
N ILE A 72 9.41 3.97 4.00
CA ILE A 72 9.87 4.63 2.77
C ILE A 72 11.37 4.38 2.60
N THR A 73 11.75 3.88 1.42
CA THR A 73 13.14 3.56 1.06
C THR A 73 13.73 4.55 0.05
N SER A 74 12.89 5.12 -0.83
CA SER A 74 13.28 6.18 -1.75
C SER A 74 12.09 7.09 -2.01
N MET A 75 12.35 8.33 -2.41
CA MET A 75 11.29 9.23 -2.85
C MET A 75 11.74 10.29 -3.84
N VAL A 76 10.87 10.59 -4.80
CA VAL A 76 10.95 11.76 -5.67
C VAL A 76 10.11 12.88 -5.05
N ILE A 77 10.67 14.09 -5.04
CA ILE A 77 10.04 15.28 -4.46
C ILE A 77 9.84 16.31 -5.55
N THR A 78 8.59 16.70 -5.78
CA THR A 78 8.22 17.83 -6.65
C THR A 78 7.71 18.96 -5.76
N ALA A 79 8.60 19.89 -5.44
CA ALA A 79 8.31 21.02 -4.55
C ALA A 79 7.63 22.18 -5.31
N ASN A 80 7.00 23.08 -4.54
CA ASN A 80 6.41 24.32 -5.05
C ASN A 80 5.38 24.12 -6.17
N GLN A 81 4.58 23.06 -6.08
CA GLN A 81 3.47 22.88 -7.00
C GLN A 81 2.35 23.87 -6.69
N THR A 82 1.85 24.56 -7.70
CA THR A 82 0.69 25.47 -7.62
C THR A 82 -0.38 25.04 -8.63
N GLN A 83 -1.63 25.46 -8.42
CA GLN A 83 -2.67 25.29 -9.45
C GLN A 83 -2.35 26.17 -10.66
N GLY A 84 -2.26 25.56 -11.84
CA GLY A 84 -1.91 26.29 -13.06
C GLY A 84 -1.93 25.42 -14.30
N ARG A 85 -1.26 25.91 -15.35
CA ARG A 85 -1.05 25.20 -16.61
C ARG A 85 0.44 25.04 -16.87
N CYS A 86 0.84 23.85 -17.28
CA CYS A 86 2.25 23.51 -17.51
C CYS A 86 2.35 22.35 -18.52
N PRO A 87 3.52 22.13 -19.12
CA PRO A 87 3.75 20.93 -19.92
C PRO A 87 3.73 19.68 -19.04
N GLU A 88 3.19 18.61 -19.59
CA GLU A 88 3.34 17.25 -19.07
C GLU A 88 4.81 16.79 -19.17
N THR A 89 5.20 15.78 -18.42
CA THR A 89 6.59 15.27 -18.37
C THR A 89 6.70 13.84 -18.94
N ASP A 90 5.66 13.02 -18.82
CA ASP A 90 5.65 11.64 -19.33
C ASP A 90 5.78 11.63 -20.86
N HIS A 91 6.67 10.78 -21.37
CA HIS A 91 6.92 10.58 -22.80
C HIS A 91 5.66 10.21 -23.61
N LYS A 92 4.64 9.62 -22.99
CA LYS A 92 3.34 9.32 -23.63
C LYS A 92 2.62 10.59 -24.12
N PHE A 93 2.88 11.73 -23.48
CA PHE A 93 2.26 13.01 -23.80
C PHE A 93 3.19 13.95 -24.58
N LYS A 94 4.24 13.40 -25.19
CA LYS A 94 4.98 14.11 -26.23
C LYS A 94 4.05 14.44 -27.41
N CYS A 95 4.26 15.61 -27.98
CA CYS A 95 3.51 16.13 -29.11
C CYS A 95 4.43 16.90 -30.06
N THR A 96 3.98 17.05 -31.29
CA THR A 96 4.56 17.93 -32.31
C THR A 96 3.55 18.98 -32.78
N THR A 97 2.27 18.61 -32.82
CA THR A 97 1.15 19.49 -33.14
C THR A 97 0.07 19.40 -32.06
N ASP A 98 -0.85 20.36 -32.04
CA ASP A 98 -1.98 20.37 -31.10
C ASP A 98 -2.91 19.15 -31.28
N ASP A 99 -3.03 18.62 -32.51
CA ASP A 99 -3.84 17.44 -32.81
C ASP A 99 -3.37 16.19 -32.01
N ASP A 100 -2.07 16.07 -31.75
CA ASP A 100 -1.49 14.99 -30.92
C ASP A 100 -2.03 15.04 -29.47
N CYS A 101 -2.33 16.24 -28.97
CA CYS A 101 -2.87 16.47 -27.64
C CYS A 101 -4.40 16.37 -27.63
N MET A 102 -5.08 16.80 -28.70
CA MET A 102 -6.52 16.64 -28.87
C MET A 102 -6.93 15.16 -28.86
N ALA A 103 -6.12 14.28 -29.45
CA ALA A 103 -6.32 12.84 -29.41
C ALA A 103 -6.22 12.24 -27.99
N LYS A 104 -5.70 12.99 -27.01
CA LYS A 104 -5.42 12.53 -25.64
C LYS A 104 -6.30 13.20 -24.58
N LEU A 105 -7.27 14.04 -24.95
CA LEU A 105 -8.09 14.83 -24.01
C LEU A 105 -8.71 14.01 -22.87
N ASP A 106 -9.21 12.81 -23.16
CA ASP A 106 -9.87 11.94 -22.17
C ASP A 106 -8.91 10.96 -21.46
N SER A 107 -7.60 11.16 -21.59
CA SER A 107 -6.62 10.27 -20.99
C SER A 107 -6.51 10.49 -19.48
N ASN A 108 -6.84 9.45 -18.71
CA ASN A 108 -6.67 9.42 -17.25
C ASN A 108 -5.23 9.10 -16.80
N LEU A 109 -4.27 9.05 -17.74
CA LEU A 109 -2.88 8.69 -17.46
C LEU A 109 -1.97 9.92 -17.23
N GLY A 110 -2.49 11.13 -17.46
CA GLY A 110 -1.75 12.38 -17.27
C GLY A 110 -1.70 12.81 -15.80
N ASN A 111 -0.77 13.72 -15.48
CA ASN A 111 -0.65 14.35 -14.16
C ASN A 111 -1.70 15.47 -13.95
N GLY A 112 -2.46 15.82 -14.99
CA GLY A 112 -3.54 16.81 -14.98
C GLY A 112 -4.49 16.65 -16.16
N ILE A 113 -5.43 17.58 -16.30
CA ILE A 113 -6.41 17.58 -17.39
C ILE A 113 -5.74 18.15 -18.64
N ILE A 114 -5.70 17.40 -19.72
CA ILE A 114 -5.07 17.84 -20.97
C ILE A 114 -5.90 18.93 -21.61
N THR A 115 -5.25 20.00 -22.03
CA THR A 115 -5.93 21.19 -22.57
C THR A 115 -6.13 21.13 -24.08
N GLY A 116 -5.34 20.29 -24.77
CA GLY A 116 -5.33 20.16 -26.23
C GLY A 116 -4.23 20.97 -26.93
N THR A 117 -3.43 21.75 -26.19
CA THR A 117 -2.34 22.55 -26.75
C THR A 117 -0.99 21.84 -26.60
N CYS A 118 -0.15 21.88 -27.64
CA CYS A 118 1.21 21.36 -27.61
C CYS A 118 2.21 22.48 -27.29
N LEU A 119 2.97 22.32 -26.21
CA LEU A 119 4.04 23.25 -25.83
C LEU A 119 5.36 22.75 -26.41
N ASN A 120 5.80 23.38 -27.50
CA ASN A 120 7.07 23.06 -28.17
C ASN A 120 8.27 23.61 -27.40
N ASP A 121 9.34 22.81 -27.30
CA ASP A 121 10.63 23.30 -26.82
C ASP A 121 11.22 24.33 -27.81
N THR A 122 12.15 25.15 -27.35
CA THR A 122 12.89 26.19 -28.09
C THR A 122 13.52 25.72 -29.41
N SER A 123 13.72 24.41 -29.59
CA SER A 123 14.21 23.78 -30.82
C SER A 123 13.12 23.40 -31.83
N GLY A 124 11.84 23.45 -31.44
CA GLY A 124 10.67 23.15 -32.28
C GLY A 124 10.51 21.67 -32.69
N THR A 125 11.36 20.76 -32.21
CA THR A 125 11.38 19.35 -32.67
C THR A 125 10.69 18.37 -31.73
N THR A 126 10.47 18.73 -30.47
CA THR A 126 9.75 17.91 -29.49
C THR A 126 9.07 18.82 -28.49
N GLY A 127 7.78 18.61 -28.26
CA GLY A 127 6.99 19.31 -27.26
C GLY A 127 6.26 18.35 -26.32
N TRP A 128 5.57 18.92 -25.35
CA TRP A 128 4.69 18.19 -24.44
C TRP A 128 3.32 18.84 -24.39
N CYS A 129 2.29 18.00 -24.25
CA CYS A 129 0.93 18.50 -24.11
C CYS A 129 0.80 19.34 -22.83
N GLU A 130 0.14 20.48 -22.95
CA GLU A 130 -0.22 21.30 -21.81
C GLU A 130 -1.32 20.61 -20.99
N ILE A 131 -1.14 20.62 -19.69
CA ILE A 131 -2.10 20.14 -18.71
C ILE A 131 -2.52 21.28 -17.79
N GLN A 132 -3.75 21.21 -17.29
CA GLN A 132 -4.24 22.03 -16.20
C GLN A 132 -4.31 21.19 -14.92
N GLY A 133 -3.62 21.65 -13.87
CA GLY A 133 -3.53 20.94 -12.59
C GLY A 133 -2.42 21.48 -11.71
N TRP A 134 -1.77 20.58 -10.97
CA TRP A 134 -0.65 20.93 -10.09
C TRP A 134 0.65 21.02 -10.89
N CYS A 135 1.20 22.23 -10.97
CA CYS A 135 2.35 22.56 -11.80
C CYS A 135 3.53 23.04 -10.95
N PRO A 136 4.78 22.61 -11.23
CA PRO A 136 5.18 21.75 -12.36
C PRO A 136 4.76 20.28 -12.18
N ALA A 137 4.56 19.56 -13.29
CA ALA A 137 4.21 18.14 -13.29
C ALA A 137 5.33 17.28 -12.67
N GLU A 138 4.97 16.11 -12.15
CA GLU A 138 5.91 15.13 -11.59
C GLU A 138 6.82 14.57 -12.70
N ASP A 139 8.15 14.62 -12.54
CA ASP A 139 9.07 13.99 -13.49
C ASP A 139 9.56 12.64 -12.97
N ASP A 140 9.19 11.58 -13.70
CA ASP A 140 9.55 10.19 -13.39
C ASP A 140 10.96 9.80 -13.83
N ASN A 141 11.65 10.65 -14.60
CA ASN A 141 13.02 10.40 -15.04
C ASN A 141 14.06 10.80 -13.98
N VAL A 142 13.64 11.42 -12.88
CA VAL A 142 14.54 11.83 -11.81
C VAL A 142 15.13 10.59 -11.13
N THR A 143 16.45 10.54 -11.03
CA THR A 143 17.15 9.44 -10.36
C THR A 143 16.86 9.47 -8.86
N GLU A 144 16.20 8.43 -8.37
CA GLU A 144 15.86 8.27 -6.97
C GLU A 144 17.06 7.84 -6.13
N ASN A 145 17.37 8.59 -5.07
CA ASN A 145 18.33 8.17 -4.06
C ASN A 145 17.67 7.23 -3.05
N SER A 146 18.19 6.01 -2.96
CA SER A 146 17.73 5.01 -1.98
C SER A 146 18.44 5.18 -0.63
N MET A 147 17.67 5.11 0.46
CA MET A 147 18.13 5.16 1.84
C MET A 147 18.71 3.80 2.24
N LYS A 148 20.03 3.67 2.23
CA LYS A 148 20.73 2.40 2.52
C LYS A 148 20.63 2.01 3.99
N GLU A 149 20.46 2.99 4.88
CA GLU A 149 20.40 2.77 6.32
C GLU A 149 19.16 1.96 6.77
N VAL A 150 18.16 1.82 5.89
CA VAL A 150 16.93 1.03 6.15
C VAL A 150 17.26 -0.41 6.56
N GLU A 151 18.34 -1.00 6.04
CA GLU A 151 18.75 -2.36 6.38
C GLU A 151 19.10 -2.53 7.87
N ASN A 152 19.47 -1.44 8.55
CA ASN A 152 19.82 -1.43 9.97
C ASN A 152 18.68 -1.01 10.89
N PHE A 153 17.47 -0.79 10.35
CA PHE A 153 16.35 -0.37 11.16
C PHE A 153 15.82 -1.51 12.02
N THR A 154 15.38 -1.18 13.24
CA THR A 154 14.78 -2.14 14.16
C THR A 154 13.28 -1.92 14.24
N ILE A 155 12.51 -2.99 14.07
CA ILE A 155 11.05 -2.96 14.20
C ILE A 155 10.69 -3.72 15.48
N PHE A 156 10.12 -3.01 16.45
CA PHE A 156 9.54 -3.62 17.64
C PHE A 156 8.06 -3.92 17.40
N ILE A 157 7.65 -5.15 17.67
CA ILE A 157 6.28 -5.62 17.51
C ILE A 157 5.79 -6.12 18.86
N LYS A 158 4.70 -5.55 19.37
CA LYS A 158 3.98 -6.01 20.55
C LYS A 158 2.59 -6.46 20.13
N ASN A 159 2.31 -7.74 20.31
CA ASN A 159 0.99 -8.31 20.09
C ASN A 159 0.34 -8.62 21.44
N SER A 160 -0.90 -8.19 21.64
CA SER A 160 -1.71 -8.53 22.80
C SER A 160 -2.94 -9.27 22.32
N ILE A 161 -3.11 -10.50 22.78
CA ILE A 161 -4.21 -11.35 22.35
C ILE A 161 -5.15 -11.53 23.54
N LEU A 162 -6.40 -11.14 23.34
CA LEU A 162 -7.47 -11.42 24.27
C LEU A 162 -8.25 -12.64 23.78
N SER A 163 -8.41 -13.61 24.66
CA SER A 163 -9.17 -14.81 24.34
C SER A 163 -9.81 -15.42 25.57
N SER A 164 -11.03 -15.87 25.39
CA SER A 164 -11.81 -16.60 26.39
C SER A 164 -11.35 -18.06 26.54
N ILE A 165 -10.54 -18.57 25.61
CA ILE A 165 -10.04 -19.96 25.58
C ILE A 165 -8.53 -19.98 25.39
N LYS A 166 -7.83 -20.96 25.98
CA LYS A 166 -6.42 -21.23 25.66
C LYS A 166 -6.29 -21.73 24.21
N LYS A 167 -5.88 -20.85 23.29
CA LYS A 167 -5.53 -21.20 21.91
C LYS A 167 -4.03 -21.04 21.68
N THR A 168 -3.53 -21.68 20.63
CA THR A 168 -2.19 -21.40 20.10
C THR A 168 -2.33 -20.34 19.03
N TYR A 169 -1.52 -19.28 19.13
CA TYR A 169 -1.51 -18.17 18.18
C TYR A 169 -0.20 -18.15 17.41
N CYS A 170 -0.29 -17.79 16.14
CA CYS A 170 0.85 -17.54 15.28
C CYS A 170 0.86 -16.06 14.89
N CYS A 171 2.05 -15.49 14.82
CA CYS A 171 2.28 -14.14 14.29
C CYS A 171 3.14 -14.27 13.04
N GLU A 172 2.61 -13.84 11.91
CA GLU A 172 3.31 -13.81 10.63
C GLU A 172 3.57 -12.35 10.23
N ILE A 173 4.76 -12.09 9.68
CA ILE A 173 5.14 -10.77 9.19
C ILE A 173 5.36 -10.90 7.68
N VAL A 174 4.53 -10.22 6.92
CA VAL A 174 4.63 -10.18 5.46
C VAL A 174 5.26 -8.84 5.06
N ALA A 175 6.26 -8.91 4.19
CA ALA A 175 6.93 -7.73 3.64
C ALA A 175 6.78 -7.69 2.12
N SER A 176 6.09 -6.67 1.60
CA SER A 176 5.89 -6.46 0.17
C SER A 176 6.84 -5.39 -0.35
N LYS A 177 7.73 -5.79 -1.28
CA LYS A 177 8.66 -4.88 -1.97
C LYS A 177 8.02 -4.37 -3.26
N GLY A 178 8.39 -3.14 -3.66
CA GLY A 178 7.88 -2.52 -4.89
C GLY A 178 6.58 -1.72 -4.73
N TYR A 179 6.11 -1.54 -3.49
CA TYR A 179 4.98 -0.67 -3.21
C TYR A 179 5.39 0.80 -3.38
N ASN A 180 4.59 1.54 -4.15
CA ASN A 180 4.75 2.98 -4.32
C ASN A 180 3.43 3.70 -4.07
N PHE A 181 3.52 4.89 -3.50
CA PHE A 181 2.35 5.73 -3.22
C PHE A 181 2.72 7.20 -3.29
N ARG A 182 1.71 8.04 -3.50
CA ARG A 182 1.84 9.49 -3.58
C ARG A 182 1.14 10.13 -2.40
N PHE A 183 1.77 11.16 -1.83
CA PHE A 183 1.16 12.03 -0.84
C PHE A 183 1.67 13.45 -1.03
N ALA A 184 0.93 14.44 -0.53
CA ALA A 184 1.30 15.83 -0.66
C ALA A 184 1.30 16.54 0.70
N LYS A 185 2.25 17.47 0.87
CA LYS A 185 2.28 18.41 1.99
C LYS A 185 1.85 19.78 1.48
N TYR A 186 0.70 20.26 1.95
CA TYR A 186 0.13 21.55 1.56
C TYR A 186 0.64 22.67 2.45
N TYR A 187 0.87 23.84 1.86
CA TYR A 187 1.29 25.07 2.54
C TYR A 187 0.83 26.29 1.75
N GLN A 188 0.84 27.46 2.39
CA GLN A 188 0.54 28.73 1.71
C GLN A 188 1.83 29.50 1.49
N SER A 189 1.97 30.11 0.31
CA SER A 189 3.05 31.05 0.00
C SER A 189 2.83 32.38 0.73
N GLU A 190 3.86 33.24 0.77
CA GLU A 190 3.79 34.59 1.36
C GLU A 190 2.69 35.45 0.70
N ASP A 191 2.43 35.22 -0.59
CA ASP A 191 1.39 35.91 -1.37
C ASP A 191 -0.04 35.35 -1.15
N GLY A 192 -0.20 34.34 -0.28
CA GLY A 192 -1.47 33.67 -0.01
C GLY A 192 -1.85 32.58 -1.02
N THR A 193 -1.02 32.33 -2.03
CA THR A 193 -1.23 31.26 -3.02
C THR A 193 -1.10 29.88 -2.38
N GLU A 194 -2.02 28.97 -2.70
CA GLU A 194 -1.96 27.57 -2.26
C GLU A 194 -0.87 26.80 -3.01
N CYS A 195 0.06 26.22 -2.25
CA CYS A 195 1.17 25.44 -2.74
C CYS A 195 1.16 24.03 -2.14
N ARG A 196 1.77 23.08 -2.83
CA ARG A 196 2.06 21.77 -2.25
C ARG A 196 3.43 21.24 -2.67
N THR A 197 3.97 20.38 -1.82
CA THR A 197 5.09 19.51 -2.17
C THR A 197 4.54 18.11 -2.39
N LEU A 198 4.64 17.60 -3.61
CA LEU A 198 4.28 16.24 -3.94
C LEU A 198 5.44 15.31 -3.63
N HIS A 199 5.12 14.18 -3.01
CA HIS A 199 6.05 13.13 -2.67
C HIS A 199 5.58 11.84 -3.32
N LYS A 200 6.41 11.28 -4.19
CA LYS A 200 6.25 9.91 -4.70
C LYS A 200 7.23 9.03 -3.97
N ALA A 201 6.73 8.21 -3.06
CA ALA A 201 7.53 7.35 -2.22
C ALA A 201 7.48 5.91 -2.72
N LYS A 202 8.63 5.25 -2.74
CA LYS A 202 8.73 3.79 -2.78
C LYS A 202 9.02 3.29 -1.38
N ALA A 203 8.33 2.24 -0.97
CA ALA A 203 8.39 1.73 0.37
C ALA A 203 8.34 0.21 0.41
N ILE A 204 8.75 -0.33 1.54
CA ILE A 204 8.48 -1.71 1.93
C ILE A 204 7.23 -1.67 2.81
N HIS A 205 6.17 -2.36 2.38
CA HIS A 205 4.94 -2.48 3.15
C HIS A 205 5.04 -3.70 4.06
N PHE A 206 4.73 -3.52 5.35
CA PHE A 206 4.71 -4.56 6.37
C PHE A 206 3.28 -4.79 6.82
N GLU A 207 2.87 -6.05 6.81
CA GLU A 207 1.60 -6.50 7.36
C GLU A 207 1.88 -7.59 8.41
N ILE A 208 1.31 -7.40 9.59
CA ILE A 208 1.44 -8.30 10.74
C ILE A 208 0.12 -9.02 10.89
N ILE A 209 0.14 -10.30 10.55
CA ILE A 209 -1.03 -11.17 10.55
C ILE A 209 -0.98 -12.01 11.82
N VAL A 210 -2.01 -11.86 12.65
CA VAL A 210 -2.19 -12.67 13.84
C VAL A 210 -3.28 -13.69 13.55
N SER A 211 -2.92 -14.96 13.56
CA SER A 211 -3.86 -16.07 13.41
C SER A 211 -3.85 -16.93 14.67
N GLY A 212 -4.95 -17.62 14.94
CA GLY A 212 -5.01 -18.57 16.05
C GLY A 212 -5.77 -19.80 15.64
N ASN A 213 -5.23 -20.96 16.02
CA ASN A 213 -5.88 -22.24 15.80
C ASN A 213 -6.40 -22.76 17.14
N VAL A 214 -7.63 -23.24 17.14
CA VAL A 214 -8.20 -23.99 18.26
C VAL A 214 -7.60 -25.39 18.23
N GLY A 215 -6.93 -25.76 19.32
CA GLY A 215 -6.42 -27.10 19.52
C GLY A 215 -6.50 -27.47 20.98
N ARG A 216 -7.66 -27.98 21.42
CA ARG A 216 -7.73 -28.78 22.63
C ARG A 216 -8.85 -29.82 22.53
N LEU A 217 -8.50 -31.05 22.91
CA LEU A 217 -9.38 -32.21 23.06
C LEU A 217 -10.61 -31.88 23.90
#